data_AF-A0A3Q9L771-F1
#
_entry.id   AF-A0A3Q9L771-F1
#
_cell.length_a   1.000
_cell.length_b   1.000
_cell.length_c   1.000
_cell.angle_alpha   90.00
_cell.angle_beta   90.00
_cell.angle_gamma   90.00
#
_symmetry.space_group_name_H-M   'P 1'
#
loop_
_entity.id
_entity.type
_entity.pdbx_description
1 polymer ?
#
loop_
_entity_poly.entity_id
_entity_poly.type
_entity_poly.pdbx_seq_one_letter_code
_entity_poly.pdbx_strand_id
1 'polypeptide(L)'
;MKTTKIKVYQHALLTYCFIYTLFYYNFILRTDINDDDHGFSILASSKSVFSILLERYNNWSARLPIDWALFSLINHIEMLRIISALLMLISIMIMAKIGLKDNTEIKNEHITISCLLFLCIPSYIMNDSVWWVTGSFNYLWPLAMFLIGISRFFINYKHKLLDVACIFASGFAMFSEQLALTTIIIFPLLIKIKKKQKKS
;
A
#
# COMPACT_ATOMS: atom_id res chain seq x y z
N MET A 1 -25.19 2.74 28.35
CA MET A 1 -23.73 2.75 28.59
C MET A 1 -23.06 1.38 28.41
N LYS A 2 -23.63 0.25 28.89
CA LYS A 2 -23.06 -1.10 28.70
C LYS A 2 -23.05 -1.59 27.24
N THR A 3 -24.13 -1.38 26.49
CA THR A 3 -24.27 -1.81 25.08
C THR A 3 -23.25 -1.16 24.15
N THR A 4 -22.95 0.12 24.37
CA THR A 4 -21.93 0.86 23.61
C THR A 4 -20.54 0.26 23.82
N LYS A 5 -20.17 -0.04 25.08
CA LYS A 5 -18.87 -0.66 25.40
C LYS A 5 -18.74 -2.04 24.73
N ILE A 6 -19.77 -2.87 24.79
CA ILE A 6 -19.78 -4.21 24.16
C ILE A 6 -19.52 -4.11 22.66
N LYS A 7 -20.18 -3.17 21.96
CA LYS A 7 -19.93 -2.94 20.53
C LYS A 7 -18.49 -2.51 20.26
N VAL A 8 -17.91 -1.60 21.05
CA VAL A 8 -16.51 -1.17 20.86
C VAL A 8 -15.53 -2.35 20.98
N TYR A 9 -15.72 -3.25 21.94
CA TYR A 9 -14.88 -4.44 22.09
C TYR A 9 -15.01 -5.41 20.92
N GLN A 10 -16.21 -5.59 20.37
CA GLN A 10 -16.44 -6.45 19.20
C GLN A 10 -15.72 -5.93 17.95
N HIS A 11 -15.80 -4.62 17.69
CA HIS A 11 -15.10 -3.99 16.55
C HIS A 11 -13.57 -4.05 16.71
N ALA A 12 -13.08 -3.81 17.94
CA ALA A 12 -11.66 -3.95 18.24
C ALA A 12 -11.18 -5.37 17.98
N LEU A 13 -11.90 -6.38 18.48
CA LEU A 13 -11.57 -7.78 18.27
C LEU A 13 -11.54 -8.16 16.79
N LEU A 14 -12.57 -7.79 16.01
CA LEU A 14 -12.61 -8.05 14.56
C LEU A 14 -11.44 -7.40 13.83
N THR A 15 -11.08 -6.18 14.21
CA THR A 15 -9.93 -5.46 13.66
C THR A 15 -8.61 -6.18 13.98
N TYR A 16 -8.42 -6.58 15.24
CA TYR A 16 -7.23 -7.33 15.66
C TYR A 16 -7.14 -8.69 14.98
N CYS A 17 -8.25 -9.43 14.88
CA CYS A 17 -8.31 -10.69 14.16
C CYS A 17 -7.95 -10.51 12.69
N PHE A 18 -8.45 -9.47 12.03
CA PHE A 18 -8.10 -9.19 10.64
C PHE A 18 -6.63 -8.83 10.47
N ILE A 19 -6.08 -7.92 11.30
CA ILE A 19 -4.66 -7.57 11.27
C ILE A 19 -3.80 -8.82 11.51
N TYR A 20 -4.19 -9.67 12.46
CA TYR A 20 -3.51 -10.94 12.73
C TYR A 20 -3.58 -11.90 11.54
N THR A 21 -4.75 -12.09 10.94
CA THR A 21 -4.93 -12.94 9.75
C THR A 21 -4.12 -12.42 8.57
N LEU A 22 -4.07 -11.11 8.37
CA LEU A 22 -3.25 -10.46 7.35
C LEU A 22 -1.74 -10.65 7.59
N PHE A 23 -1.31 -10.50 8.85
CA PHE A 23 0.07 -10.75 9.24
C PHE A 23 0.41 -12.23 9.03
N TYR A 24 -0.47 -13.14 9.43
CA TYR A 24 -0.34 -14.57 9.20
C TYR A 24 -0.25 -14.94 7.71
N TYR A 25 -1.09 -14.36 6.86
CA TYR A 25 -1.00 -14.55 5.41
C TYR A 25 0.29 -13.96 4.81
N ASN A 26 0.83 -12.87 5.37
CA ASN A 26 2.16 -12.39 5.00
C ASN A 26 3.24 -13.41 5.42
N PHE A 27 3.11 -14.11 6.54
CA PHE A 27 4.05 -15.19 6.89
C PHE A 27 3.93 -16.42 5.99
N ILE A 28 2.76 -16.64 5.39
CA ILE A 28 2.54 -17.62 4.32
C ILE A 28 2.88 -17.04 2.93
N LEU A 29 3.58 -15.88 2.84
CA LEU A 29 4.08 -15.35 1.57
C LEU A 29 4.72 -16.48 0.78
N ARG A 30 4.03 -16.83 -0.30
CA ARG A 30 4.40 -17.92 -1.18
C ARG A 30 5.49 -17.36 -2.06
N THR A 31 6.74 -17.64 -1.72
CA THR A 31 7.79 -17.69 -2.73
C THR A 31 7.43 -18.87 -3.61
N ASP A 32 6.64 -18.64 -4.64
CA ASP A 32 6.30 -19.73 -5.55
C ASP A 32 7.59 -20.07 -6.29
N ILE A 33 8.13 -21.26 -6.01
CA ILE A 33 9.37 -21.78 -6.61
C ILE A 33 9.21 -21.95 -8.15
N ASN A 34 7.98 -21.83 -8.65
CA ASN A 34 7.60 -22.10 -10.04
C ASN A 34 7.18 -20.85 -10.85
N ASP A 35 7.44 -19.63 -10.39
CA ASP A 35 7.04 -18.39 -11.08
C ASP A 35 8.20 -17.37 -11.25
N ASP A 36 7.91 -16.18 -11.77
CA ASP A 36 8.86 -15.09 -12.04
C ASP A 36 9.81 -14.78 -10.87
N ASP A 37 9.36 -14.99 -9.64
CA ASP A 37 10.13 -14.77 -8.41
C ASP A 37 11.46 -15.54 -8.40
N HIS A 38 11.47 -16.79 -8.90
CA HIS A 38 12.70 -17.60 -8.95
C HIS A 38 13.71 -17.03 -9.94
N GLY A 39 13.23 -16.64 -11.13
CA GLY A 39 14.06 -16.00 -12.15
C GLY A 39 14.63 -14.66 -11.66
N PHE A 40 13.81 -13.85 -11.00
CA PHE A 40 14.26 -12.58 -10.42
C PHE A 40 15.22 -12.76 -9.25
N SER A 41 15.03 -13.79 -8.43
CA SER A 41 15.95 -14.13 -7.34
C SER A 41 17.34 -14.54 -7.87
N ILE A 42 17.40 -15.39 -8.90
CA ILE A 42 18.66 -15.76 -9.56
C ILE A 42 19.32 -14.53 -10.17
N LEU A 43 18.54 -13.68 -10.85
CA LEU A 43 19.07 -12.46 -11.48
C LEU A 43 19.63 -11.49 -10.42
N ALA A 44 18.90 -11.26 -9.33
CA ALA A 44 19.33 -10.44 -8.19
C ALA A 44 20.60 -10.98 -7.51
N SER A 45 20.81 -12.30 -7.56
CA SER A 45 21.99 -12.95 -6.97
C SER A 45 23.21 -12.92 -7.89
N SER A 46 23.00 -12.73 -9.20
CA SER A 46 24.07 -12.83 -10.22
C SER A 46 24.57 -11.47 -10.73
N LYS A 47 23.78 -10.40 -10.58
CA LYS A 47 24.10 -9.06 -11.10
C LYS A 47 23.83 -8.00 -10.04
N SER A 48 24.52 -6.86 -10.16
CA SER A 48 24.17 -5.70 -9.34
C SER A 48 22.78 -5.18 -9.70
N VAL A 49 22.02 -4.64 -8.73
CA VAL A 49 20.70 -4.05 -8.98
C VAL A 49 20.77 -2.99 -10.09
N PHE A 50 21.80 -2.15 -10.10
CA PHE A 50 21.97 -1.13 -11.14
C PHE A 50 22.09 -1.73 -12.54
N SER A 51 22.92 -2.77 -12.73
CA SER A 51 23.04 -3.45 -14.03
C SER A 51 21.73 -4.09 -14.47
N ILE A 52 20.98 -4.69 -13.54
CA ILE A 52 19.67 -5.30 -13.83
C ILE A 52 18.70 -4.22 -14.32
N LEU A 53 18.65 -3.07 -13.63
CA LEU A 53 17.77 -1.96 -14.00
C LEU A 53 18.11 -1.38 -15.37
N LEU A 54 19.39 -1.20 -15.68
CA LEU A 54 19.80 -0.70 -16.99
C LEU A 54 19.43 -1.67 -18.12
N GLU A 55 19.66 -2.97 -17.92
CA GLU A 55 19.31 -4.00 -18.90
C GLU A 55 17.79 -4.08 -19.11
N ARG A 56 17.02 -4.05 -18.01
CA ARG A 56 15.55 -4.08 -18.07
C ARG A 56 14.97 -2.82 -18.69
N TYR A 57 15.53 -1.64 -18.41
CA TYR A 57 15.09 -0.39 -19.00
C TYR A 57 15.19 -0.41 -20.53
N ASN A 58 16.30 -0.94 -21.05
CA ASN A 58 16.55 -0.99 -22.48
C ASN A 58 15.75 -2.08 -23.21
N ASN A 59 15.36 -3.16 -22.52
CA ASN A 59 14.87 -4.37 -23.19
C ASN A 59 13.48 -4.84 -22.73
N TRP A 60 12.95 -4.39 -21.59
CA TRP A 60 11.76 -4.98 -20.98
C TRP A 60 10.76 -3.97 -20.38
N SER A 61 11.19 -3.15 -19.41
CA SER A 61 10.28 -2.34 -18.59
C SER A 61 10.94 -1.07 -18.08
N ALA A 62 10.18 0.03 -18.12
CA ALA A 62 10.57 1.32 -17.56
C ALA A 62 10.14 1.52 -16.09
N ARG A 63 9.66 0.47 -15.41
CA ARG A 63 9.16 0.50 -14.01
C ARG A 63 10.30 0.58 -12.98
N LEU A 64 11.23 1.52 -13.18
CA LEU A 64 12.50 1.58 -12.46
C LEU A 64 12.36 1.56 -10.92
N PRO A 65 11.46 2.34 -10.27
CA PRO A 65 11.34 2.27 -8.81
C PRO A 65 10.77 0.96 -8.28
N ILE A 66 9.84 0.36 -9.02
CA ILE A 66 9.23 -0.94 -8.68
C ILE A 66 10.29 -2.04 -8.84
N ASP A 67 10.96 -2.07 -9.99
CA ASP A 67 12.04 -3.03 -10.26
C ASP A 67 13.19 -2.85 -9.26
N TRP A 68 13.56 -1.61 -8.92
CA TRP A 68 14.60 -1.35 -7.94
C TRP A 68 14.24 -1.94 -6.58
N ALA A 69 12.99 -1.72 -6.13
CA ALA A 69 12.51 -2.27 -4.87
C ALA A 69 12.47 -3.80 -4.90
N LEU A 70 12.00 -4.40 -6.00
CA LEU A 70 11.95 -5.84 -6.22
C LEU A 70 13.35 -6.46 -6.13
N PHE A 71 14.28 -6.05 -7.00
CA PHE A 71 15.61 -6.67 -7.05
C PHE A 71 16.46 -6.38 -5.80
N SER A 72 16.17 -5.32 -5.06
CA SER A 72 16.84 -5.04 -3.78
C SER A 72 16.33 -5.92 -2.64
N LEU A 73 15.14 -6.50 -2.73
CA LEU A 73 14.46 -7.16 -1.61
C LEU A 73 13.98 -8.60 -1.89
N ILE A 74 14.00 -9.05 -3.15
CA ILE A 74 13.51 -10.38 -3.56
C ILE A 74 14.19 -11.54 -2.81
N ASN A 75 15.47 -11.38 -2.45
CA ASN A 75 16.23 -12.37 -1.67
C ASN A 75 16.12 -12.18 -0.15
N HIS A 76 15.30 -11.23 0.31
CA HIS A 76 15.12 -10.86 1.71
C HIS A 76 13.67 -11.03 2.15
N ILE A 77 13.17 -12.28 2.04
CA ILE A 77 11.76 -12.61 2.25
C ILE A 77 11.22 -12.15 3.60
N GLU A 78 11.96 -12.29 4.70
CA GLU A 78 11.48 -11.84 6.01
C GLU A 78 11.29 -10.31 6.08
N MET A 79 12.18 -9.54 5.42
CA MET A 79 12.01 -8.08 5.32
C MET A 79 10.80 -7.73 4.45
N LEU A 80 10.60 -8.45 3.34
CA LEU A 80 9.44 -8.26 2.48
C LEU A 80 8.13 -8.50 3.22
N ARG A 81 8.05 -9.56 4.04
CA ARG A 81 6.87 -9.87 4.87
C ARG A 81 6.51 -8.72 5.80
N ILE A 82 7.52 -8.17 6.49
CA ILE A 82 7.33 -7.04 7.41
C ILE A 82 6.89 -5.80 6.64
N ILE A 83 7.55 -5.47 5.53
CA ILE A 83 7.23 -4.28 4.73
C ILE A 83 5.81 -4.39 4.16
N SER A 84 5.44 -5.51 3.55
CA SER A 84 4.11 -5.72 2.97
C SER A 84 3.01 -5.63 4.04
N ALA A 85 3.23 -6.20 5.23
CA ALA A 85 2.31 -6.04 6.35
C ALA A 85 2.16 -4.57 6.79
N LEU A 86 3.26 -3.83 6.87
CA LEU A 86 3.25 -2.40 7.21
C LEU A 86 2.54 -1.55 6.15
N LEU A 87 2.79 -1.80 4.86
CA LEU A 87 2.15 -1.09 3.75
C LEU A 87 0.64 -1.30 3.75
N MET A 88 0.19 -2.53 4.03
CA MET A 88 -1.22 -2.83 4.15
C MET A 88 -1.85 -2.17 5.39
N LEU A 89 -1.18 -2.19 6.54
CA LEU A 89 -1.65 -1.50 7.74
C LEU A 89 -1.78 0.01 7.52
N ILE A 90 -0.77 0.64 6.90
CA ILE A 90 -0.82 2.05 6.53
C ILE A 90 -2.00 2.32 5.59
N SER A 91 -2.22 1.46 4.61
CA SER A 91 -3.36 1.57 3.68
C SER A 91 -4.70 1.54 4.41
N ILE A 92 -4.89 0.60 5.33
CA ILE A 92 -6.10 0.50 6.17
C ILE A 92 -6.30 1.78 6.99
N MET A 93 -5.24 2.28 7.64
CA MET A 93 -5.32 3.46 8.50
C MET A 93 -5.63 4.74 7.71
N ILE A 94 -5.07 4.89 6.52
CA ILE A 94 -5.37 6.03 5.64
C ILE A 94 -6.81 5.92 5.15
N MET A 95 -7.26 4.75 4.70
CA MET A 95 -8.66 4.55 4.27
C MET A 95 -9.66 4.82 5.39
N ALA A 96 -9.36 4.44 6.63
CA ALA A 96 -10.19 4.74 7.79
C ALA A 96 -10.34 6.25 8.05
N LYS A 97 -9.42 7.06 7.54
CA LYS A 97 -9.47 8.52 7.61
C LYS A 97 -10.15 9.17 6.40
N ILE A 98 -10.15 8.51 5.24
CA ILE A 98 -10.79 9.02 4.02
C ILE A 98 -12.30 9.18 4.28
N GLY A 99 -12.85 10.33 3.91
CA GLY A 99 -14.27 10.67 4.12
C GLY A 99 -14.59 11.26 5.49
N LEU A 100 -13.67 11.25 6.45
CA LEU A 100 -13.84 11.96 7.71
C LEU A 100 -13.53 13.46 7.54
N LYS A 101 -14.22 14.30 8.34
CA LYS A 101 -13.91 15.72 8.42
C LYS A 101 -12.50 15.92 9.00
N ASP A 102 -11.90 17.06 8.65
CA ASP A 102 -10.64 17.51 9.24
C ASP A 102 -10.71 17.45 10.77
N ASN A 103 -9.63 17.01 11.42
CA ASN A 103 -9.51 16.84 12.87
C ASN A 103 -10.46 15.82 13.55
N THR A 104 -11.29 15.08 12.80
CA THR A 104 -12.07 13.98 13.39
C THR A 104 -11.18 12.80 13.75
N GLU A 105 -11.28 12.29 14.97
CA GLU A 105 -10.52 11.11 15.41
C GLU A 105 -10.99 9.82 14.71
N ILE A 106 -10.04 8.95 14.39
CA ILE A 106 -10.34 7.62 13.85
C ILE A 106 -10.82 6.75 15.02
N LYS A 107 -12.06 6.30 14.93
CA LYS A 107 -12.66 5.29 15.83
C LYS A 107 -12.56 3.88 15.27
N ASN A 108 -12.71 2.88 16.13
CA ASN A 108 -12.63 1.46 15.79
C ASN A 108 -13.55 1.07 14.61
N GLU A 109 -14.74 1.66 14.52
CA GLU A 109 -15.70 1.34 13.46
C GLU A 109 -15.15 1.69 12.06
N HIS A 110 -14.40 2.79 11.92
CA HIS A 110 -13.80 3.19 10.66
C HIS A 110 -12.69 2.23 10.22
N ILE A 111 -11.91 1.74 11.20
CA ILE A 111 -10.87 0.75 10.96
C ILE A 111 -11.51 -0.58 10.58
N THR A 112 -12.55 -1.02 11.31
CA THR A 112 -13.30 -2.24 11.00
C THR A 112 -13.90 -2.18 9.59
N ILE A 113 -14.54 -1.07 9.20
CA ILE A 113 -15.07 -0.92 7.83
C ILE A 113 -13.94 -1.00 6.80
N SER A 114 -12.80 -0.36 7.04
CA SER A 114 -11.64 -0.39 6.14
C SER A 114 -11.06 -1.81 6.00
N CYS A 115 -11.03 -2.58 7.09
CA CYS A 115 -10.67 -3.99 7.09
C CYS A 115 -11.66 -4.84 6.29
N LEU A 116 -12.96 -4.62 6.47
CA LEU A 116 -14.01 -5.32 5.73
C LEU A 116 -13.95 -5.05 4.22
N LEU A 117 -13.66 -3.81 3.83
CA LEU A 117 -13.47 -3.47 2.41
C LEU A 117 -12.30 -4.24 1.78
N PHE A 118 -11.20 -4.44 2.51
CA PHE A 118 -10.11 -5.31 2.06
C PHE A 118 -10.55 -6.79 1.96
N LEU A 119 -11.33 -7.28 2.93
CA LEU A 119 -11.88 -8.65 2.89
C LEU A 119 -12.88 -8.88 1.74
N CYS A 120 -13.51 -7.82 1.25
CA CYS A 120 -14.38 -7.90 0.08
C CYS A 120 -13.62 -8.06 -1.24
N ILE A 121 -12.29 -7.88 -1.25
CA ILE A 121 -11.49 -8.11 -2.44
C ILE A 121 -11.47 -9.62 -2.72
N PRO A 122 -11.82 -10.06 -3.94
CA PRO A 122 -11.78 -11.47 -4.31
C PRO A 122 -10.43 -12.12 -4.00
N SER A 123 -10.47 -13.35 -3.48
CA SER A 123 -9.28 -14.08 -3.03
C SER A 123 -8.26 -14.33 -4.14
N TYR A 124 -8.68 -14.48 -5.39
CA TYR A 124 -7.76 -14.62 -6.52
C TYR A 124 -6.99 -13.31 -6.79
N ILE A 125 -7.67 -12.16 -6.74
CA ILE A 125 -7.03 -10.83 -6.89
C ILE A 125 -6.00 -10.62 -5.78
N MET A 126 -6.38 -10.93 -4.55
CA MET A 126 -5.47 -10.76 -3.43
C MET A 126 -4.26 -11.72 -3.50
N ASN A 127 -4.42 -12.93 -4.06
CA ASN A 127 -3.30 -13.84 -4.33
C ASN A 127 -2.30 -13.19 -5.28
N ASP A 128 -2.78 -12.74 -6.42
CA ASP A 128 -1.90 -12.25 -7.48
C ASP A 128 -1.37 -10.83 -7.18
N SER A 129 -2.04 -10.07 -6.31
CA SER A 129 -1.72 -8.65 -6.11
C SER A 129 -1.10 -8.31 -4.75
N VAL A 130 -1.36 -9.12 -3.71
CA VAL A 130 -0.96 -8.81 -2.34
C VAL A 130 -0.08 -9.91 -1.75
N TRP A 131 -0.42 -11.18 -1.97
CA TRP A 131 0.28 -12.31 -1.34
C TRP A 131 1.39 -12.92 -2.20
N TRP A 132 1.37 -12.73 -3.52
CA TRP A 132 2.48 -13.05 -4.40
C TRP A 132 3.57 -11.98 -4.32
N VAL A 133 4.85 -12.37 -4.29
CA VAL A 133 5.97 -11.43 -4.10
C VAL A 133 6.04 -10.41 -5.24
N THR A 134 6.26 -10.84 -6.48
CA THR A 134 6.32 -9.94 -7.63
C THR A 134 5.01 -9.16 -7.80
N GLY A 135 3.86 -9.81 -7.57
CA GLY A 135 2.55 -9.16 -7.54
C GLY A 135 2.48 -7.99 -6.55
N SER A 136 2.94 -8.19 -5.32
CA SER A 136 2.91 -7.17 -4.27
C SER A 136 3.68 -5.91 -4.65
N PHE A 137 4.83 -6.05 -5.31
CA PHE A 137 5.62 -4.91 -5.80
C PHE A 137 4.90 -4.13 -6.90
N ASN A 138 4.08 -4.78 -7.72
CA ASN A 138 3.36 -4.14 -8.83
C ASN A 138 2.01 -3.54 -8.41
N TYR A 139 1.39 -4.03 -7.34
CA TYR A 139 0.04 -3.64 -6.95
C TYR A 139 -0.06 -3.10 -5.52
N LEU A 140 0.26 -3.90 -4.49
CA LEU A 140 0.16 -3.47 -3.09
C LEU A 140 1.05 -2.25 -2.79
N TRP A 141 2.31 -2.30 -3.23
CA TRP A 141 3.29 -1.25 -2.97
C TRP A 141 2.88 0.08 -3.62
N PRO A 142 2.59 0.12 -4.94
CA PRO A 142 2.05 1.32 -5.57
C PRO A 142 0.76 1.82 -4.91
N LEU A 143 -0.15 0.93 -4.52
CA LEU A 143 -1.41 1.32 -3.85
C LEU A 143 -1.14 2.01 -2.52
N ALA A 144 -0.28 1.42 -1.68
CA ALA A 144 0.10 2.01 -0.40
C ALA A 144 0.78 3.37 -0.60
N MET A 145 1.67 3.49 -1.59
CA MET A 145 2.34 4.75 -1.93
C MET A 145 1.37 5.81 -2.46
N PHE A 146 0.36 5.40 -3.24
CA PHE A 146 -0.71 6.29 -3.68
C PHE A 146 -1.51 6.82 -2.49
N LEU A 147 -1.92 5.93 -1.57
CA LEU A 147 -2.64 6.29 -0.36
C LEU A 147 -1.83 7.24 0.52
N ILE A 148 -0.53 6.98 0.71
CA ILE A 148 0.40 7.88 1.39
C ILE A 148 0.44 9.23 0.68
N GLY A 149 0.52 9.26 -0.64
CA GLY A 149 0.50 10.49 -1.43
C GLY A 149 -0.74 11.34 -1.20
N ILE A 150 -1.94 10.73 -1.27
CA ILE A 150 -3.20 11.47 -1.06
C ILE A 150 -3.51 11.74 0.42
N SER A 151 -2.83 11.07 1.35
CA SER A 151 -3.08 11.21 2.78
C SER A 151 -3.00 12.66 3.24
N ARG A 152 -2.14 13.48 2.61
CA ARG A 152 -1.98 14.89 2.92
C ARG A 152 -3.26 15.72 2.79
N PHE A 153 -4.20 15.29 1.94
CA PHE A 153 -5.49 15.98 1.77
C PHE A 153 -6.43 15.75 2.96
N PHE A 154 -6.26 14.66 3.70
CA PHE A 154 -7.13 14.22 4.79
C PHE A 154 -6.46 14.28 6.17
N ILE A 155 -5.12 14.26 6.20
CA ILE A 155 -4.29 14.25 7.41
C ILE A 155 -3.43 15.51 7.43
N ASN A 156 -3.55 16.25 8.54
CA ASN A 156 -2.80 17.48 8.72
C ASN A 156 -1.46 17.19 9.39
N TYR A 157 -0.45 16.86 8.57
CA TYR A 157 0.91 16.68 9.04
C TYR A 157 1.51 18.02 9.48
N LYS A 158 2.13 18.03 10.67
CA LYS A 158 2.83 19.22 11.20
C LYS A 158 4.20 19.44 10.55
N HIS A 159 4.84 18.37 10.05
CA HIS A 159 6.21 18.40 9.56
C HIS A 159 6.27 18.42 8.03
N LYS A 160 6.99 19.41 7.46
CA LYS A 160 7.17 19.56 6.00
C LYS A 160 7.87 18.37 5.33
N LEU A 161 8.68 17.61 6.06
CA LEU A 161 9.31 16.39 5.54
C LEU A 161 8.26 15.35 5.11
N LEU A 162 7.09 15.33 5.76
CA LEU A 162 6.01 14.43 5.38
C LEU A 162 5.33 14.87 4.07
N ASP A 163 5.34 16.16 3.75
CA ASP A 163 4.88 16.67 2.45
C ASP A 163 5.79 16.16 1.33
N VAL A 164 7.10 16.21 1.55
CA VAL A 164 8.10 15.69 0.61
C VAL A 164 7.93 14.17 0.45
N ALA A 165 7.74 13.43 1.54
CA ALA A 165 7.46 12.00 1.48
C ALA A 165 6.18 11.68 0.69
N CYS A 166 5.10 12.45 0.85
CA CYS A 166 3.87 12.29 0.08
C CYS A 166 4.09 12.51 -1.43
N ILE A 167 4.93 13.49 -1.80
CA ILE A 167 5.27 13.74 -3.21
C ILE A 167 6.05 12.55 -3.79
N PHE A 168 7.08 12.07 -3.09
CA PHE A 168 7.84 10.90 -3.53
C PHE A 168 6.97 9.65 -3.64
N ALA A 169 6.09 9.41 -2.66
CA ALA A 169 5.16 8.28 -2.67
C ALA A 169 4.18 8.37 -3.86
N SER A 170 3.68 9.57 -4.16
CA SER A 170 2.84 9.80 -5.34
C SER A 170 3.59 9.48 -6.64
N GLY A 171 4.86 9.91 -6.75
CA GLY A 171 5.71 9.59 -7.89
C GLY A 171 5.97 8.08 -8.05
N PHE A 172 6.23 7.37 -6.95
CA PHE A 172 6.39 5.91 -6.97
C PHE A 172 5.11 5.22 -7.46
N ALA A 173 3.96 5.64 -6.96
CA ALA A 173 2.68 5.02 -7.31
C ALA A 173 2.36 5.09 -8.81
N MET A 174 2.80 6.15 -9.49
CA MET A 174 2.57 6.35 -10.93
C MET A 174 3.33 5.35 -11.82
N PHE A 175 4.22 4.52 -11.28
CA PHE A 175 4.84 3.44 -12.04
C PHE A 175 3.94 2.20 -12.17
N SER A 176 2.79 2.18 -11.47
CA SER A 176 1.66 1.31 -11.78
C SER A 176 0.70 2.07 -12.72
N GLU A 177 0.41 1.51 -13.88
CA GLU A 177 -0.43 2.16 -14.91
C GLU A 177 -1.83 2.52 -14.37
N GLN A 178 -2.46 1.62 -13.62
CA GLN A 178 -3.79 1.85 -13.03
C GLN A 178 -3.75 3.04 -12.04
N LEU A 179 -2.68 3.13 -11.25
CA LEU A 179 -2.54 4.20 -10.26
C LEU A 179 -2.02 5.50 -10.86
N ALA A 180 -1.28 5.46 -11.96
CA ALA A 180 -0.92 6.65 -12.73
C ALA A 180 -2.19 7.38 -13.20
N LEU A 181 -3.10 6.66 -13.86
CA LEU A 181 -4.39 7.19 -14.30
C LEU A 181 -5.23 7.68 -13.12
N THR A 182 -5.29 6.88 -12.05
CA THR A 182 -6.04 7.25 -10.83
C THR A 182 -5.48 8.54 -10.22
N THR A 183 -4.16 8.69 -10.15
CA THR A 183 -3.47 9.89 -9.64
C THR A 183 -3.81 11.12 -10.47
N ILE A 184 -3.72 11.01 -11.80
CA ILE A 184 -4.04 12.10 -12.74
C ILE A 184 -5.48 12.59 -12.56
N ILE A 185 -6.43 11.69 -12.27
CA ILE A 185 -7.84 12.03 -12.07
C ILE A 185 -8.11 12.57 -10.65
N ILE A 186 -7.63 11.88 -9.62
CA ILE A 186 -8.00 12.14 -8.22
C ILE A 186 -7.31 13.38 -7.67
N PHE A 187 -6.04 13.64 -7.99
CA PHE A 187 -5.32 14.78 -7.41
C PHE A 187 -5.96 16.14 -7.74
N PRO A 188 -6.32 16.45 -9.01
CA PRO A 188 -7.02 17.68 -9.33
C PRO A 188 -8.35 17.83 -8.60
N LEU A 189 -9.11 16.74 -8.44
CA LEU A 189 -10.39 16.73 -7.73
C LEU A 189 -10.18 17.06 -6.24
N LEU A 190 -9.23 16.40 -5.58
CA LEU A 190 -8.92 16.65 -4.17
C LEU A 190 -8.42 18.09 -3.93
N ILE A 191 -7.58 18.62 -4.84
CA ILE A 191 -7.13 20.02 -4.80
C ILE A 191 -8.34 20.98 -4.89
N LYS A 192 -9.26 20.73 -5.83
CA LYS A 192 -10.47 21.54 -6.02
C LYS A 192 -11.36 21.52 -4.77
N ILE A 193 -11.59 20.33 -4.20
CA ILE A 193 -12.36 20.15 -2.97
C ILE A 193 -11.72 20.90 -1.81
N LYS A 194 -10.41 20.74 -1.59
CA LYS A 194 -9.70 21.40 -0.48
C LYS A 194 -9.69 22.92 -0.61
N LYS A 195 -9.55 23.45 -1.84
CA LYS A 195 -9.66 24.89 -2.10
C LYS A 195 -11.06 25.43 -1.78
N LYS A 196 -12.12 24.67 -2.06
CA LYS A 196 -13.50 25.06 -1.72
C LYS A 196 -13.73 25.09 -0.22
N GLN A 197 -13.24 24.09 0.51
CA GLN A 197 -13.34 24.02 1.98
C GLN A 197 -12.61 25.17 2.70
N LYS A 198 -11.49 25.68 2.14
CA LYS A 198 -10.79 26.84 2.72
C LYS A 198 -11.52 28.19 2.50
N LYS A 199 -12.49 28.25 1.58
CA LYS A 199 -13.21 29.48 1.23
C LYS A 199 -14.57 29.61 1.95
N SER A 200 -15.06 28.53 2.55
CA SER A 200 -16.28 28.49 3.39
C SER A 200 -15.93 28.64 4.85
#